data_AF-A0A3C1X1Y2-F1
#
_entry.id   AF-A0A3C1X1Y2-F1
#
_cell.length_a   1.000
_cell.length_b   1.000
_cell.length_c   1.000
_cell.angle_alpha   90.00
_cell.angle_beta   90.00
_cell.angle_gamma   90.00
#
_symmetry.space_group_name_H-M   'P 1'
#
loop_
_entity.id
_entity.type
_entity.pdbx_description
1 polymer ?
#
loop_
_entity_poly.entity_id
_entity_poly.type
_entity_poly.pdbx_seq_one_letter_code
_entity_poly.pdbx_strand_id
1 'polypeptide(L)'
;MRIPVGELSKAGDRVKGTTVAELGNRNRPLDMVAYSKGNADFLLLSNSARGVMKITAAGLKSAKALTEPVGGGGTAGQQFETVESMKGVVQLDKLNANSALLLVQNEAGRQDLKTVALP
;
A
#
# COMPACT_ATOMS: atom_id res chain seq x y z
N MET A 1 6.31 0.16 -7.07
CA MET A 1 7.52 -0.01 -7.91
C MET A 1 8.38 -1.11 -7.30
N ARG A 2 9.03 -1.93 -8.13
CA ARG A 2 10.05 -2.90 -7.70
C ARG A 2 11.43 -2.32 -7.99
N ILE A 3 12.33 -2.34 -7.00
CA ILE A 3 13.71 -1.84 -7.12
C ILE A 3 14.67 -3.00 -6.83
N PRO A 4 15.65 -3.28 -7.71
CA PRO A 4 16.68 -4.28 -7.45
C PRO A 4 17.72 -3.74 -6.45
N VAL A 5 17.55 -4.03 -5.16
CA VAL A 5 18.42 -3.51 -4.09
C VAL A 5 19.90 -3.89 -4.29
N GLY A 6 20.19 -5.04 -4.88
CA GLY A 6 21.57 -5.45 -5.18
C GLY A 6 22.30 -4.58 -6.22
N GLU A 7 21.57 -3.78 -7.00
CA GLU A 7 22.15 -2.80 -7.93
C GLU A 7 22.46 -1.46 -7.26
N LEU A 8 22.08 -1.27 -5.99
CA LEU A 8 22.43 -0.11 -5.17
C LEU A 8 23.86 -0.26 -4.65
N SER A 9 24.83 -0.26 -5.57
CA SER A 9 26.22 -0.60 -5.27
C SER A 9 27.01 0.58 -4.68
N LYS A 10 26.68 1.81 -5.08
CA LYS A 10 27.33 3.05 -4.63
C LYS A 10 26.33 4.18 -4.46
N ALA A 11 26.66 5.12 -3.57
CA ALA A 11 25.91 6.35 -3.44
C ALA A 11 25.94 7.13 -4.78
N GLY A 12 24.77 7.56 -5.25
CA GLY A 12 24.62 8.32 -6.50
C GLY A 12 24.42 7.47 -7.76
N ASP A 13 24.44 6.13 -7.65
CA ASP A 13 24.14 5.26 -8.79
C ASP A 13 22.70 5.44 -9.28
N ARG A 14 22.53 5.42 -10.61
CA ARG A 14 21.19 5.39 -11.23
C ARG A 14 20.71 3.94 -11.27
N VAL A 15 19.63 3.65 -10.55
CA VAL A 15 18.96 2.34 -10.59
C VAL A 15 17.61 2.45 -11.31
N LYS A 16 17.35 1.52 -12.22
CA LYS A 16 16.06 1.45 -12.93
C LYS A 16 15.06 0.63 -12.11
N GLY A 17 13.97 1.28 -11.71
CA GLY A 17 12.82 0.60 -11.10
C GLY A 17 11.88 0.01 -12.15
N THR A 18 11.12 -1.01 -11.76
CA THR A 18 10.02 -1.57 -12.57
C THR A 18 8.68 -1.14 -11.98
N THR A 19 7.85 -0.47 -12.77
CA THR A 19 6.44 -0.24 -12.40
C THR A 19 5.69 -1.55 -12.51
N VAL A 20 5.09 -2.00 -11.41
CA VAL A 20 4.40 -3.30 -11.29
C VAL A 20 2.93 -3.17 -10.91
N ALA A 21 2.49 -1.94 -10.62
CA ALA A 21 1.14 -1.63 -10.18
C ALA A 21 0.78 -0.18 -10.55
N GLU A 22 -0.43 -0.01 -11.04
CA GLU A 22 -1.16 1.25 -11.11
C GLU A 22 -2.42 1.07 -10.25
N LEU A 23 -2.58 1.92 -9.24
CA LEU A 23 -3.61 1.79 -8.20
C LEU A 23 -4.79 2.76 -8.42
N GLY A 24 -4.84 3.40 -9.58
CA GLY A 24 -5.95 4.23 -10.01
C GLY A 24 -5.75 5.71 -9.77
N ASN A 25 -6.60 6.53 -10.38
CA ASN A 25 -6.52 7.98 -10.22
C ASN A 25 -6.71 8.41 -8.75
N ARG A 26 -6.14 9.57 -8.40
CA ARG A 26 -6.21 10.16 -7.06
C ARG A 26 -5.66 9.24 -5.96
N ASN A 27 -4.89 8.21 -6.32
CA ASN A 27 -4.21 7.36 -5.38
C ASN A 27 -3.03 8.12 -4.77
N ARG A 28 -3.23 8.67 -3.56
CA ARG A 28 -2.19 9.35 -2.79
C ARG A 28 -1.95 8.57 -1.48
N PRO A 29 -0.93 7.70 -1.47
CA PRO A 29 -0.48 7.03 -0.26
C PRO A 29 -0.21 8.00 0.89
N LEU A 30 -0.64 7.62 2.09
CA LEU A 30 -0.30 8.32 3.34
C LEU A 30 0.77 7.54 4.09
N ASP A 31 0.45 6.31 4.49
CA ASP A 31 1.37 5.38 5.15
C ASP A 31 1.29 3.99 4.52
N MET A 32 2.32 3.18 4.77
CA MET A 32 2.37 1.79 4.31
C MET A 32 3.00 0.92 5.39
N VAL A 33 2.35 -0.22 5.69
CA VAL A 33 2.87 -1.21 6.63
C VAL A 33 2.89 -2.60 6.00
N ALA A 34 3.97 -3.35 6.22
CA ALA A 34 4.11 -4.73 5.79
C ALA A 34 3.73 -5.70 6.91
N TYR A 35 2.94 -6.72 6.59
CA TYR A 35 2.57 -7.78 7.53
C TYR A 35 2.38 -9.13 6.84
N SER A 36 2.53 -10.18 7.65
CA SER A 36 2.26 -11.56 7.25
C SER A 36 1.02 -12.03 7.99
N LYS A 37 0.15 -12.76 7.32
CA LYS A 37 -1.03 -13.38 7.93
C LYS A 37 -1.26 -14.74 7.30
N GLY A 38 -1.22 -15.79 8.12
CA GLY A 38 -1.12 -17.16 7.60
C GLY A 38 0.17 -17.34 6.80
N ASN A 39 0.06 -17.89 5.59
CA ASN A 39 1.20 -18.12 4.69
C ASN A 39 1.34 -17.06 3.58
N ALA A 40 0.78 -15.87 3.80
CA ALA A 40 0.79 -14.79 2.82
C ALA A 40 1.30 -13.48 3.41
N ASP A 41 2.06 -12.75 2.59
CA ASP A 41 2.58 -11.43 2.90
C ASP A 41 1.74 -10.36 2.19
N PHE A 42 1.50 -9.26 2.88
CA PHE A 42 0.67 -8.16 2.42
C PHE A 42 1.31 -6.81 2.75
N LEU A 43 0.94 -5.82 1.95
CA LEU A 43 1.12 -4.40 2.26
C LEU A 43 -0.27 -3.82 2.57
N LEU A 44 -0.37 -3.10 3.69
CA LEU A 44 -1.53 -2.29 4.01
C LEU A 44 -1.16 -0.84 3.74
N LEU A 45 -1.89 -0.19 2.84
CA LEU A 45 -1.61 1.16 2.35
C LEU A 45 -2.77 2.07 2.70
N SER A 46 -2.56 3.05 3.58
CA SER A 46 -3.56 4.10 3.80
C SER A 46 -3.53 5.10 2.64
N ASN A 47 -4.71 5.58 2.24
CA ASN A 47 -4.87 6.44 1.09
C ASN A 47 -5.89 7.54 1.36
N SER A 48 -5.59 8.76 0.93
CA SER A 48 -6.47 9.91 1.19
C SER A 48 -7.80 9.87 0.42
N ALA A 49 -7.88 9.18 -0.73
CA ALA A 49 -9.05 9.20 -1.60
C ALA A 49 -9.78 7.86 -1.74
N ARG A 50 -9.11 6.75 -1.41
CA ARG A 50 -9.59 5.38 -1.68
C ARG A 50 -9.71 4.50 -0.44
N GLY A 51 -9.52 5.07 0.75
CA GLY A 51 -9.47 4.32 2.00
C GLY A 51 -8.22 3.47 2.10
N VAL A 52 -8.19 2.54 3.06
CA VAL A 52 -7.06 1.62 3.23
C VAL A 52 -7.15 0.51 2.18
N MET A 53 -6.02 0.23 1.51
CA MET A 53 -5.88 -0.86 0.54
C MET A 53 -5.03 -1.99 1.13
N LYS A 54 -5.49 -3.23 0.99
CA LYS A 54 -4.72 -4.45 1.23
C LYS A 54 -4.18 -4.97 -0.09
N ILE A 55 -2.86 -4.97 -0.24
CA ILE A 55 -2.16 -5.37 -1.46
C ILE A 55 -1.42 -6.66 -1.15
N THR A 56 -1.67 -7.73 -1.91
CA THR A 56 -0.89 -8.97 -1.78
C THR A 56 0.52 -8.79 -2.30
N ALA A 57 1.52 -9.33 -1.59
CA ALA A 57 2.89 -9.36 -2.07
C ALA A 57 3.17 -10.55 -3.01
N ALA A 58 2.22 -11.49 -3.11
CA ALA A 58 2.35 -12.65 -3.96
C ALA A 58 2.58 -12.24 -5.44
N GLY A 59 3.60 -12.81 -6.06
CA GLY A 59 3.92 -12.57 -7.47
C GLY A 59 4.66 -11.26 -7.77
N LEU A 60 4.86 -10.35 -6.80
CA LEU A 60 5.55 -9.06 -7.03
C LEU A 60 6.97 -9.22 -7.61
N LYS A 61 7.69 -10.26 -7.16
CA LYS A 61 9.06 -10.55 -7.62
C LYS A 61 9.14 -10.85 -9.12
N SER A 62 8.09 -11.44 -9.70
CA SER A 62 7.99 -11.81 -11.11
C SER A 62 6.96 -10.98 -11.88
N ALA A 63 6.38 -9.96 -11.26
CA ALA A 63 5.39 -9.09 -11.90
C ALA A 63 5.98 -8.46 -13.18
N LYS A 64 5.16 -8.46 -14.24
CA LYS A 64 5.49 -7.82 -15.52
C LYS A 64 5.54 -6.31 -15.35
N ALA A 65 6.44 -5.68 -16.11
CA ALA A 65 6.52 -4.23 -16.17
C ALA A 65 5.25 -3.65 -16.80
N LEU A 66 4.74 -2.57 -16.23
CA LEU A 66 3.75 -1.71 -16.86
C LEU A 66 4.49 -0.66 -17.70
N THR A 67 4.42 -0.81 -19.02
CA THR A 67 5.04 0.11 -20.00
C THR A 67 4.02 0.96 -20.74
N GLU A 68 2.76 0.52 -20.77
CA GLU A 68 1.66 1.21 -21.42
C GLU A 68 0.91 2.13 -20.43
N PRO A 69 0.40 3.28 -20.89
CA PRO A 69 -0.39 4.16 -20.04
C PRO A 69 -1.71 3.51 -19.62
N VAL A 70 -2.13 3.76 -18.38
CA VAL A 70 -3.41 3.29 -17.85
C VAL A 70 -4.43 4.43 -17.93
N GLY A 71 -5.39 4.30 -18.85
CA GLY A 71 -6.40 5.32 -19.12
C GLY A 71 -7.56 5.34 -18.10
N GLY A 72 -8.33 6.44 -18.11
CA GLY A 72 -9.63 6.51 -17.44
C GLY A 72 -9.62 6.43 -15.91
N GLY A 73 -8.45 6.56 -15.28
CA GLY A 73 -8.29 6.37 -13.84
C GLY A 73 -8.40 4.92 -13.38
N GLY A 74 -8.24 3.97 -14.31
CA GLY A 74 -8.23 2.54 -14.04
C GLY A 74 -6.98 2.06 -13.32
N THR A 75 -6.94 0.75 -13.05
CA THR A 75 -5.88 0.05 -12.32
C THR A 75 -5.19 -0.96 -13.23
N ALA A 76 -3.93 -1.30 -12.96
CA ALA A 76 -3.22 -2.35 -13.68
C ALA A 76 -2.15 -3.03 -12.81
N GLY A 77 -1.76 -4.25 -13.17
CA GLY A 77 -0.70 -4.99 -12.47
C GLY A 77 -1.15 -5.58 -11.13
N GLN A 78 -0.41 -5.30 -10.06
CA GLN A 78 -0.67 -5.85 -8.73
C GLN A 78 -2.08 -5.54 -8.25
N GLN A 79 -2.80 -6.58 -7.82
CA GLN A 79 -4.16 -6.47 -7.31
C GLN A 79 -4.18 -5.98 -5.86
N PHE A 80 -5.28 -5.32 -5.49
CA PHE A 80 -5.56 -4.86 -4.15
C PHE A 80 -7.04 -4.97 -3.81
N GLU A 81 -7.33 -5.01 -2.51
CA GLU A 81 -8.67 -4.99 -1.94
C GLU A 81 -8.84 -3.74 -1.09
N THR A 82 -10.00 -3.10 -1.14
CA THR A 82 -10.34 -2.02 -0.21
C THR A 82 -10.76 -2.62 1.13
N VAL A 83 -10.19 -2.12 2.22
CA VAL A 83 -10.53 -2.55 3.58
C VAL A 83 -11.66 -1.67 4.12
N GLU A 84 -12.90 -2.08 3.86
CA GLU A 84 -14.11 -1.30 4.20
C GLU A 84 -14.24 -0.94 5.68
N SER A 85 -13.66 -1.72 6.59
CA SER A 85 -13.68 -1.43 8.03
C SER A 85 -12.74 -0.28 8.44
N MET A 86 -11.84 0.15 7.57
CA MET A 86 -10.80 1.16 7.86
C MET A 86 -11.03 2.45 7.07
N LYS A 87 -12.14 3.14 7.38
CA LYS A 87 -12.50 4.45 6.79
C LYS A 87 -11.94 5.60 7.61
N GLY A 88 -11.63 6.72 6.94
CA GLY A 88 -11.14 7.95 7.59
C GLY A 88 -9.75 7.84 8.21
N VAL A 89 -8.95 6.85 7.80
CA VAL A 89 -7.58 6.66 8.32
C VAL A 89 -6.69 7.77 7.79
N VAL A 90 -6.14 8.57 8.71
CA VAL A 90 -5.19 9.64 8.42
C VAL A 90 -3.76 9.27 8.81
N GLN A 91 -3.60 8.29 9.71
CA GLN A 91 -2.31 7.69 10.03
C GLN A 91 -2.46 6.19 10.32
N LEU A 92 -1.52 5.38 9.85
CA LEU A 92 -1.50 3.92 10.01
C LEU A 92 -0.10 3.45 10.42
N ASP A 93 -0.03 2.65 11.48
CA ASP A 93 1.20 1.97 11.88
C ASP A 93 0.93 0.53 12.34
N LYS A 94 1.97 -0.31 12.35
CA LYS A 94 1.91 -1.69 12.81
C LYS A 94 2.19 -1.73 14.31
N LEU A 95 1.18 -2.12 15.10
CA LEU A 95 1.34 -2.28 16.54
C LEU A 95 2.10 -3.58 16.88
N ASN A 96 1.76 -4.68 16.22
CA ASN A 96 2.42 -5.98 16.37
C ASN A 96 2.11 -6.89 15.16
N ALA A 97 2.38 -8.19 15.26
CA ALA A 97 2.14 -9.16 14.19
C ALA A 97 0.67 -9.31 13.76
N ASN A 98 -0.28 -9.00 14.66
CA ASN A 98 -1.70 -9.29 14.48
C ASN A 98 -2.58 -8.04 14.43
N SER A 99 -2.05 -6.87 14.82
CA SER A 99 -2.83 -5.64 14.92
C SER A 99 -2.09 -4.41 14.39
N ALA A 100 -2.88 -3.47 13.88
CA ALA A 100 -2.47 -2.14 13.47
C ALA A 100 -3.04 -1.07 14.41
N LEU A 101 -2.35 0.05 14.48
CA LEU A 101 -2.78 1.29 15.11
C LEU A 101 -3.26 2.25 14.03
N LEU A 102 -4.46 2.80 14.19
CA LEU A 102 -5.06 3.76 13.26
C LEU A 102 -5.35 5.07 13.99
N LEU A 103 -4.92 6.19 13.41
CA LEU A 103 -5.54 7.47 13.71
C LEU A 103 -6.65 7.70 12.69
N VAL A 104 -7.88 7.78 13.17
CA VAL A 104 -9.07 7.94 12.33
C VAL A 104 -9.67 9.32 12.57
N GLN A 105 -9.93 10.06 11.50
CA GLN A 105 -10.58 11.36 11.56
C GLN A 105 -12.02 11.27 11.00
N ASN A 106 -12.98 11.81 11.74
CA ASN A 106 -14.36 11.95 11.26
C ASN A 106 -14.58 13.28 10.51
N GLU A 107 -15.76 13.45 9.93
CA GLU A 107 -16.11 14.67 9.15
C GLU A 107 -16.05 15.96 9.97
N ALA A 108 -16.27 15.87 11.29
CA ALA A 108 -16.15 17.01 12.21
C ALA A 108 -14.69 17.32 12.62
N GLY A 109 -13.71 16.60 12.06
CA GLY A 109 -12.29 16.78 12.34
C GLY A 109 -11.80 16.14 13.63
N ARG A 110 -12.68 15.50 14.43
CA ARG A 110 -12.31 14.77 15.64
C ARG A 110 -11.49 13.55 15.25
N GLN A 111 -10.40 13.33 15.98
CA GLN A 111 -9.50 12.20 15.79
C GLN A 111 -9.63 11.20 16.93
N ASP A 112 -9.71 9.93 16.58
CA ASP A 112 -9.72 8.80 17.50
C ASP A 112 -8.57 7.85 17.17
N LEU A 113 -7.85 7.42 18.19
CA LEU A 113 -6.85 6.37 18.07
C LEU A 113 -7.52 5.00 18.25
N LYS A 114 -7.31 4.07 17.32
CA LYS A 114 -7.92 2.74 17.33
C LYS A 114 -6.87 1.66 17.13
N THR A 115 -7.00 0.57 17.89
CA THR A 115 -6.30 -0.68 17.59
C THR A 115 -7.26 -1.60 16.85
N VAL A 116 -6.82 -2.15 15.71
CA VAL A 116 -7.62 -3.04 14.87
C VAL A 116 -6.83 -4.29 14.52
N ALA A 117 -7.51 -5.41 14.29
CA ALA A 117 -6.86 -6.59 13.73
C ALA A 117 -6.35 -6.30 12.31
N LEU A 118 -5.18 -6.82 11.97
CA LEU A 118 -4.69 -6.80 10.60
C LEU A 118 -5.62 -7.65 9.71
N PRO A 119 -6.08 -7.13 8.57
CA PRO A 119 -7.10 -7.77 7.74
C PRO A 119 -6.59 -9.04 7.04
#